data_AF-A0AAV9M1Z2-F1
#
_entry.id   AF-A0AAV9M1Z2-F1
#
_cell.length_a   1.000
_cell.length_b   1.000
_cell.length_c   1.000
_cell.angle_alpha   90.00
_cell.angle_beta   90.00
_cell.angle_gamma   90.00
#
_symmetry.space_group_name_H-M   'P 1'
#
loop_
_entity.id
_entity.type
_entity.pdbx_description
1 polymer ?
#
loop_
_entity_poly.entity_id
_entity_poly.type
_entity_poly.pdbx_seq_one_letter_code
_entity_poly.pdbx_strand_id
1 'polypeptide(L)'
;MNYFNNIFSFIFVLNLVLANAWPFPTYFVYIHDALPEHSNSLTLRCQSKDDDLGYKVINANEEYSFYFGLQIFDRTLFFCHFYWNNKDLTFDVFNKHIIKHCKGTDGDIGRAPDMYECHWKVQEDGFYFASSRTDEYVKKYDW
;
A
#
# COMPACT_ATOMS: atom_id res chain seq x y z
N MET A 1 -9.53 42.98 -31.06
CA MET A 1 -8.44 42.49 -30.18
C MET A 1 -9.05 41.53 -29.16
N ASN A 2 -9.10 40.23 -29.47
CA ASN A 2 -9.71 39.19 -28.62
C ASN A 2 -8.61 38.32 -27.98
N TYR A 3 -7.78 38.92 -27.12
CA TYR A 3 -6.67 38.21 -26.46
C TYR A 3 -6.92 37.90 -24.97
N PHE A 4 -8.09 38.24 -24.41
CA PHE A 4 -8.32 38.20 -22.96
C PHE A 4 -9.00 36.93 -22.42
N ASN A 5 -9.59 36.09 -23.27
CA ASN A 5 -10.37 34.91 -22.83
C ASN A 5 -9.62 33.58 -22.85
N ASN A 6 -8.43 33.51 -23.46
CA ASN A 6 -7.64 32.27 -23.50
C ASN A 6 -6.73 32.11 -22.27
N ILE A 7 -6.29 33.20 -21.65
CA ILE A 7 -5.35 33.17 -20.51
C ILE A 7 -5.99 32.51 -19.27
N PHE A 8 -7.25 32.81 -18.96
CA PHE A 8 -7.95 32.18 -17.83
C PHE A 8 -8.13 30.67 -18.02
N SER A 9 -8.38 30.22 -19.26
CA SER A 9 -8.47 28.80 -19.58
C SER A 9 -7.12 28.10 -19.41
N PHE A 10 -6.00 28.72 -19.84
CA PHE A 10 -4.66 28.15 -19.65
C PHE A 10 -4.24 28.12 -18.18
N ILE A 11 -4.55 29.16 -17.40
CA ILE A 11 -4.27 29.19 -15.96
C ILE A 11 -5.06 28.08 -15.24
N PHE A 12 -6.34 27.88 -15.59
CA PHE A 12 -7.16 26.83 -14.98
C PHE A 12 -6.67 25.41 -15.33
N VAL A 13 -6.30 25.18 -16.59
CA VAL A 13 -5.70 23.91 -17.03
C VAL A 13 -4.33 23.68 -16.38
N LEU A 14 -3.49 24.73 -16.24
CA LEU A 14 -2.20 24.63 -15.57
C LEU A 14 -2.34 24.27 -14.08
N ASN A 15 -3.34 24.83 -13.38
CA ASN A 15 -3.65 24.45 -12.00
C ASN A 15 -4.16 23.01 -11.89
N LEU A 16 -4.94 22.52 -12.86
CA LEU A 16 -5.36 21.11 -12.91
C LEU A 16 -4.18 20.17 -13.18
N VAL A 17 -3.21 20.57 -14.01
CA VAL A 17 -1.99 19.77 -14.25
C VAL A 17 -1.09 19.72 -13.01
N LEU A 18 -0.95 20.84 -12.29
CA LEU A 18 -0.17 20.92 -11.05
C LEU A 18 -0.86 20.24 -9.84
N ALA A 19 -2.19 20.11 -9.85
CA ALA A 19 -2.94 19.39 -8.82
C ALA A 19 -2.77 17.87 -8.86
N ASN A 20 -2.17 17.32 -9.93
CA ASN A 20 -2.03 15.87 -10.13
C ASN A 20 -0.78 15.28 -9.48
N ALA A 21 0.10 16.10 -8.92
CA ALA A 21 1.22 15.63 -8.10
C ALA A 21 0.82 15.78 -6.63
N TRP A 22 0.47 14.67 -5.97
CA TRP A 22 0.39 14.69 -4.51
C TRP A 22 1.77 15.06 -3.98
N PRO A 23 1.93 16.15 -3.21
CA PRO A 23 3.25 16.61 -2.74
C PRO A 23 3.83 15.72 -1.63
N PHE A 24 3.26 14.53 -1.43
CA PHE A 24 3.54 13.63 -0.33
C PHE A 24 3.91 12.25 -0.86
N PRO A 25 4.84 11.55 -0.20
CA PRO A 25 5.20 10.19 -0.60
C PRO A 25 3.97 9.29 -0.52
N THR A 26 3.77 8.51 -1.58
CA THR A 26 2.69 7.52 -1.67
C THR A 26 3.22 6.16 -1.27
N TYR A 27 2.51 5.46 -0.41
CA TYR A 27 2.84 4.10 0.00
C TYR A 27 1.82 3.13 -0.58
N PHE A 28 2.32 2.06 -1.20
CA PHE A 28 1.55 0.91 -1.65
C PHE A 28 1.80 -0.26 -0.71
N VAL A 29 0.74 -0.84 -0.18
CA VAL A 29 0.81 -2.07 0.61
C VAL A 29 0.26 -3.19 -0.26
N TYR A 30 1.09 -4.21 -0.48
CA TYR A 30 0.73 -5.42 -1.23
C TYR A 30 0.62 -6.59 -0.27
N ILE A 31 -0.44 -7.37 -0.40
CA ILE A 31 -0.72 -8.57 0.39
C ILE A 31 -0.95 -9.70 -0.61
N HIS A 32 0.07 -10.55 -0.76
CA HIS A 32 0.04 -11.71 -1.64
C HIS A 32 -0.37 -12.96 -0.86
N ASP A 33 -1.38 -13.66 -1.38
CA ASP A 33 -1.78 -14.98 -0.89
C ASP A 33 -0.85 -16.06 -1.46
N ALA A 34 0.07 -16.58 -0.63
CA ALA A 34 0.92 -17.71 -0.96
C ALA A 34 0.48 -18.99 -0.22
N LEU A 35 -0.81 -19.11 0.08
CA LEU A 35 -1.41 -20.32 0.61
C LEU A 35 -1.61 -21.36 -0.51
N PRO A 36 -1.80 -22.65 -0.17
CA PRO A 36 -1.95 -23.70 -1.18
C PRO A 36 -3.13 -23.45 -2.12
N GLU A 37 -2.95 -23.72 -3.43
CA GLU A 37 -3.94 -23.49 -4.51
C GLU A 37 -5.31 -24.15 -4.30
N HIS A 38 -5.37 -25.17 -3.45
CA HIS A 38 -6.59 -25.93 -3.16
C HIS A 38 -7.09 -25.72 -1.73
N SER A 39 -6.63 -24.67 -1.05
CA SER A 39 -7.10 -24.28 0.27
C SER A 39 -8.25 -23.27 0.19
N ASN A 40 -8.90 -22.97 1.33
CA ASN A 40 -9.90 -21.90 1.39
C ASN A 40 -9.28 -20.54 1.04
N SER A 41 -10.06 -19.64 0.44
CA SER A 41 -9.61 -18.28 0.12
C SER A 41 -9.23 -17.50 1.39
N LEU A 42 -8.19 -16.66 1.28
CA LEU A 42 -7.82 -15.72 2.33
C LEU A 42 -8.82 -14.57 2.36
N THR A 43 -9.50 -14.40 3.49
CA THR A 43 -10.33 -13.21 3.74
C THR A 43 -9.55 -12.22 4.59
N LEU A 44 -9.56 -10.94 4.22
CA LEU A 44 -8.92 -9.89 5.01
C LEU A 44 -9.76 -8.62 5.07
N ARG A 45 -9.63 -7.87 6.16
CA ARG A 45 -10.16 -6.51 6.28
C ARG A 45 -9.08 -5.60 6.82
N CYS A 46 -8.74 -4.59 6.04
CA CYS A 46 -7.72 -3.60 6.37
C CYS A 46 -8.38 -2.26 6.68
N GLN A 47 -7.87 -1.57 7.69
CA GLN A 47 -8.40 -0.29 8.11
C GLN A 47 -7.34 0.54 8.84
N SER A 48 -7.47 1.86 8.76
CA SER A 48 -6.78 2.82 9.59
C SER A 48 -7.74 3.31 10.69
N LYS A 49 -7.35 4.38 11.40
CA LYS A 49 -8.25 5.07 12.31
C LYS A 49 -9.43 5.72 11.57
N ASP A 50 -9.16 6.27 10.39
CA ASP A 50 -10.07 7.17 9.67
C ASP A 50 -10.67 6.51 8.41
N ASP A 51 -10.07 5.44 7.90
CA ASP A 51 -10.49 4.74 6.68
C ASP A 51 -10.70 3.24 6.92
N ASP A 52 -11.85 2.73 6.51
CA ASP A 52 -12.11 1.28 6.45
C ASP A 52 -12.13 0.84 4.99
N LEU A 53 -11.20 -0.04 4.62
CA LEU A 53 -11.06 -0.52 3.24
C LEU A 53 -12.01 -1.71 2.95
N GLY A 54 -12.74 -2.16 3.97
CA GLY A 54 -13.71 -3.23 3.91
C GLY A 54 -13.10 -4.62 3.79
N TYR A 55 -13.98 -5.62 3.68
CA TYR A 55 -13.58 -7.00 3.47
C TYR A 55 -13.15 -7.26 2.02
N LYS A 56 -12.11 -8.08 1.88
CA LYS A 56 -11.60 -8.62 0.62
C LYS A 56 -11.43 -10.11 0.77
N VAL A 57 -11.71 -10.83 -0.30
CA VAL A 57 -11.47 -12.27 -0.42
C VAL A 57 -10.55 -12.43 -1.61
N ILE A 58 -9.39 -13.03 -1.38
CA ILE A 58 -8.41 -13.34 -2.43
C ILE A 58 -8.11 -14.83 -2.41
N ASN A 59 -7.90 -15.40 -3.58
CA ASN A 59 -7.54 -16.80 -3.77
C ASN A 59 -6.02 -16.97 -3.80
N ALA A 60 -5.56 -18.22 -3.75
CA ALA A 60 -4.15 -18.54 -3.87
C ALA A 60 -3.51 -17.89 -5.12
N ASN A 61 -2.33 -17.32 -4.91
CA ASN A 61 -1.57 -16.53 -5.88
C ASN A 61 -2.22 -15.20 -6.31
N GLU A 62 -3.36 -14.81 -5.75
CA GLU A 62 -3.91 -13.47 -5.91
C GLU A 62 -3.28 -12.49 -4.92
N GLU A 63 -3.43 -11.21 -5.22
CA GLU A 63 -2.88 -10.12 -4.44
C GLU A 63 -3.96 -9.06 -4.20
N TYR A 64 -4.04 -8.61 -2.96
CA TYR A 64 -4.76 -7.39 -2.61
C TYR A 64 -3.77 -6.26 -2.39
N SER A 65 -4.11 -5.07 -2.88
CA SER A 65 -3.30 -3.88 -2.64
C SER A 65 -4.16 -2.63 -2.38
N PHE A 66 -3.57 -1.69 -1.66
CA PHE A 66 -4.12 -0.36 -1.45
C PHE A 66 -2.99 0.66 -1.29
N TYR A 67 -3.32 1.94 -1.46
CA TYR A 67 -2.36 3.02 -1.34
C TYR A 67 -2.90 4.21 -0.55
N PHE A 68 -1.98 5.01 -0.01
CA PHE A 68 -2.28 6.25 0.70
C PHE A 68 -1.08 7.20 0.62
N GLY A 69 -1.35 8.50 0.75
CA GLY A 69 -0.31 9.53 0.87
C GLY A 69 0.03 9.82 2.32
N LEU A 70 1.32 9.91 2.66
CA LEU A 70 1.77 10.20 4.02
C LEU A 70 2.01 11.70 4.22
N GLN A 71 1.14 12.40 4.95
CA GLN A 71 1.36 13.81 5.27
C GLN A 71 2.51 13.98 6.29
N ILE A 72 3.21 15.13 6.25
CA ILE A 72 4.45 15.41 7.01
C ILE A 72 4.31 15.23 8.55
N PHE A 73 3.10 15.23 9.09
CA PHE A 73 2.82 15.04 10.52
C PHE A 73 1.99 13.80 10.84
N ASP A 74 1.72 12.94 9.86
CA ASP A 74 0.80 11.83 10.04
C ASP A 74 1.49 10.61 10.69
N ARG A 75 0.77 9.97 11.62
CA ARG A 75 1.13 8.68 12.19
C ARG A 75 0.25 7.61 11.54
N THR A 76 0.18 7.62 10.21
CA THR A 76 -0.68 6.70 9.47
C THR A 76 -0.34 5.27 9.88
N LEU A 77 -1.37 4.53 10.24
CA LEU A 77 -1.30 3.14 10.64
C LEU A 77 -2.44 2.41 9.94
N PHE A 78 -2.11 1.29 9.31
CA PHE A 78 -3.10 0.35 8.80
C PHE A 78 -2.89 -0.99 9.48
N PHE A 79 -3.95 -1.52 10.08
CA PHE A 79 -4.00 -2.88 10.58
C PHE A 79 -4.94 -3.69 9.71
N CYS A 80 -4.64 -4.98 9.56
CA CYS A 80 -5.49 -5.91 8.84
C CYS A 80 -5.81 -7.10 9.73
N HIS A 81 -7.06 -7.53 9.68
CA HIS A 81 -7.50 -8.82 10.21
C HIS A 81 -7.54 -9.81 9.05
N PHE A 82 -6.84 -10.94 9.21
CA PHE A 82 -6.78 -12.03 8.26
C PHE A 82 -7.54 -13.24 8.78
N TYR A 83 -8.23 -13.96 7.90
CA TYR A 83 -8.95 -15.18 8.18
C TYR A 83 -8.62 -16.23 7.12
N TRP A 84 -8.19 -17.40 7.58
CA TRP A 84 -7.97 -18.56 6.72
C TRP A 84 -8.20 -19.85 7.50
N ASN A 85 -9.14 -20.68 7.04
CA ASN A 85 -9.59 -21.88 7.77
C ASN A 85 -10.06 -21.54 9.20
N ASN A 86 -9.39 -22.10 10.20
CA ASN A 86 -9.60 -21.89 11.62
C ASN A 86 -8.57 -20.93 12.24
N LYS A 87 -7.84 -20.18 11.41
CA LYS A 87 -6.82 -19.22 11.84
C LYS A 87 -7.31 -17.80 11.61
N ASP A 88 -7.06 -16.95 12.59
CA ASP A 88 -7.36 -15.54 12.54
C ASP A 88 -6.28 -14.73 13.26
N LEU A 89 -5.80 -13.67 12.62
CA LEU A 89 -4.77 -12.80 13.19
C LEU A 89 -5.00 -11.36 12.77
N THR A 90 -4.83 -10.43 13.72
CA THR A 90 -4.82 -8.99 13.45
C THR A 90 -3.46 -8.40 13.79
N PHE A 91 -2.87 -7.65 12.86
CA PHE A 91 -1.65 -6.89 13.09
C PHE A 91 -1.52 -5.68 12.16
N ASP A 92 -0.58 -4.79 12.49
CA ASP A 92 -0.25 -3.62 11.68
C ASP A 92 0.52 -4.02 10.42
N VAL A 93 -0.14 -3.96 9.26
CA VAL A 93 0.53 -4.12 7.95
C VAL A 93 1.33 -2.88 7.56
N PHE A 94 1.01 -1.73 8.16
CA PHE A 94 1.77 -0.49 7.99
C PHE A 94 1.79 0.31 9.29
N ASN A 95 3.00 0.67 9.73
CA ASN A 95 3.22 1.57 10.87
C ASN A 95 4.62 2.22 10.79
N LYS A 96 4.95 3.04 11.79
CA LYS A 96 6.25 3.74 11.91
C LYS A 96 7.50 2.84 11.93
N HIS A 97 7.34 1.54 12.16
CA HIS A 97 8.43 0.57 12.15
C HIS A 97 8.56 -0.09 10.77
N ILE A 98 7.43 -0.54 10.20
CA ILE A 98 7.39 -1.17 8.86
C ILE A 98 7.81 -0.20 7.76
N ILE A 99 7.44 1.08 7.86
CA ILE A 99 7.74 2.11 6.84
C ILE A 99 9.23 2.18 6.46
N LYS A 100 10.14 1.88 7.40
CA LYS A 100 11.60 1.90 7.19
C LYS A 100 12.10 0.78 6.30
N HIS A 101 11.29 -0.25 6.12
CA HIS A 101 11.59 -1.42 5.32
C HIS A 101 10.89 -1.39 3.96
N CYS A 102 9.99 -0.43 3.73
CA CYS A 102 9.36 -0.24 2.42
C CYS A 102 10.37 0.38 1.45
N LYS A 103 10.42 -0.12 0.22
CA LYS A 103 11.40 0.31 -0.78
C LYS A 103 10.78 1.33 -1.72
N GLY A 104 11.50 2.40 -1.99
CA GLY A 104 11.08 3.35 -3.01
C GLY A 104 11.31 2.80 -4.42
N THR A 105 10.36 3.05 -5.32
CA THR A 105 10.56 2.78 -6.76
C THR A 105 11.38 3.92 -7.36
N ASP A 106 12.34 3.59 -8.24
CA ASP A 106 13.38 4.49 -8.79
C ASP A 106 13.01 5.98 -8.79
N GLY A 107 13.68 6.75 -7.94
CA GLY A 107 13.63 8.21 -7.97
C GLY A 107 14.64 8.75 -8.98
N ASP A 108 14.37 9.93 -9.56
CA ASP A 108 15.34 10.66 -10.35
C ASP A 108 16.64 10.87 -9.55
N ILE A 109 17.80 10.90 -10.24
CA ILE A 109 19.11 11.13 -9.59
C ILE A 109 19.06 12.40 -8.73
N GLY A 110 19.22 12.23 -7.41
CA GLY A 110 19.21 13.33 -6.44
C GLY A 110 17.83 13.68 -5.86
N ARG A 111 16.78 12.92 -6.19
CA ARG A 111 15.43 13.07 -5.63
C ARG A 111 15.00 11.81 -4.87
N ALA A 112 14.34 12.00 -3.73
CA ALA A 112 13.71 10.89 -3.02
C ALA A 112 12.58 10.29 -3.88
N PRO A 113 12.33 8.97 -3.78
CA PRO A 113 11.19 8.32 -4.41
C PRO A 113 9.87 8.98 -4.01
N ASP A 114 9.00 9.24 -4.98
CA ASP A 114 7.63 9.72 -4.71
C ASP A 114 6.70 8.55 -4.33
N MET A 115 7.12 7.30 -4.59
CA MET A 115 6.37 6.06 -4.35
C MET A 115 7.22 5.03 -3.61
N TYR A 116 6.59 4.36 -2.64
CA TYR A 116 7.17 3.31 -1.81
C TYR A 116 6.28 2.08 -1.79
N GLU A 117 6.89 0.90 -1.75
CA GLU A 117 6.19 -0.37 -1.71
C GLU A 117 6.53 -1.16 -0.46
N CYS A 118 5.51 -1.76 0.14
CA CYS A 118 5.59 -2.64 1.30
C CYS A 118 4.97 -3.98 0.92
N HIS A 119 5.75 -5.07 0.93
CA HIS A 119 5.30 -6.37 0.42
C HIS A 119 5.09 -7.36 1.56
N TRP A 120 3.84 -7.79 1.74
CA TRP A 120 3.44 -8.88 2.62
C TRP A 120 3.14 -10.14 1.83
N LYS A 121 3.54 -11.28 2.38
CA LYS A 121 3.21 -12.60 1.86
C LYS A 121 2.65 -13.47 2.97
N VAL A 122 1.47 -14.03 2.73
CA VAL A 122 0.77 -14.89 3.68
C VAL A 122 1.02 -16.34 3.31
N GLN A 123 1.54 -17.13 4.24
CA GLN A 123 1.86 -18.55 4.06
C GLN A 123 1.19 -19.38 5.15
N GLU A 124 1.23 -20.71 5.02
CA GLU A 124 0.56 -21.62 5.96
C GLU A 124 1.04 -21.46 7.40
N ASP A 125 2.29 -21.08 7.60
CA ASP A 125 2.92 -20.95 8.91
C ASP A 125 2.95 -19.51 9.45
N GLY A 126 2.62 -18.50 8.63
CA GLY A 126 2.51 -17.12 9.10
C GLY A 126 2.73 -16.07 8.01
N PHE A 127 3.15 -14.89 8.45
CA PHE A 127 3.20 -13.67 7.66
C PHE A 127 4.63 -13.19 7.48
N TYR A 128 4.99 -12.92 6.24
CA TYR A 128 6.34 -12.58 5.83
C TYR A 128 6.37 -11.20 5.18
N PHE A 129 7.48 -10.49 5.35
CA PHE A 129 7.69 -9.17 4.79
C PHE A 129 8.96 -9.12 3.93
N ALA A 130 8.90 -8.40 2.82
CA ALA A 130 10.05 -8.07 1.99
C ALA A 130 10.00 -6.59 1.55
N SER A 131 11.18 -6.01 1.31
CA SER A 131 11.28 -4.63 0.80
C SER A 131 10.86 -4.53 -0.66
N SER A 132 11.02 -5.60 -1.44
CA SER A 132 10.54 -5.72 -2.82
C SER A 132 10.19 -7.17 -3.17
N ARG A 133 9.50 -7.38 -4.30
CA ARG A 133 9.11 -8.72 -4.77
C ARG A 133 10.29 -9.67 -5.01
N THR A 134 11.48 -9.13 -5.30
CA THR A 134 12.70 -9.89 -5.58
C THR A 134 13.56 -10.12 -4.35
N ASP A 135 13.28 -9.45 -3.24
CA ASP A 135 14.06 -9.59 -2.01
C ASP A 135 13.60 -10.83 -1.22
N GLU A 136 14.46 -11.28 -0.30
CA GLU A 136 14.13 -12.37 0.60
C GLU A 136 13.01 -11.96 1.58
N TYR A 137 12.01 -12.84 1.70
CA TYR A 137 10.88 -12.66 2.61
C TYR A 137 11.25 -13.15 4.01
N VAL A 138 11.14 -12.27 5.01
CA VAL A 138 11.44 -12.58 6.41
C VAL A 138 10.15 -12.72 7.20
N LYS A 139 10.00 -13.82 7.92
CA LYS A 139 8.84 -14.05 8.79
C LYS A 139 8.75 -12.99 9.88
N LYS A 140 7.55 -12.43 10.10
CA LYS A 140 7.27 -11.40 11.11
C LYS A 140 6.26 -11.87 12.16
N TYR A 141 5.29 -12.68 11.75
CA TYR A 141 4.23 -13.18 12.62
C TYR A 141 3.94 -14.64 12.31
N ASP A 142 3.66 -15.42 13.35
CA ASP A 142 2.93 -16.69 13.23
C ASP A 142 1.42 -16.39 13.20
N TRP A 143 0.63 -17.32 12.66
CA TRP A 143 -0.85 -17.22 12.73
C TRP A 143 -1.39 -17.18 14.15
#